data_AF-A0AAU5PC06-F1
#
_entry.id   AF-A0AAU5PC06-F1
#
_cell.length_a   1.000
_cell.length_b   1.000
_cell.length_c   1.000
_cell.angle_alpha   90.00
_cell.angle_beta   90.00
_cell.angle_gamma   90.00
#
_symmetry.space_group_name_H-M   'P 1'
#
loop_
_entity.id
_entity.type
_entity.pdbx_description
1 polymer ?
#
loop_
_entity_poly.entity_id
_entity_poly.type
_entity_poly.pdbx_seq_one_letter_code
_entity_poly.pdbx_strand_id
1 'polypeptide(L)'
;MTVDPNSATQAYPPRPPARPHDSPARYLVPALVAAAVAIGLGVYGKVHDPAGTAFNLAGFSSTGAVKSWLATTAFFFALVQVVSAFMVYGRLPGPSWAPALHRWSGRIAFLVAVPVAVHCLYAFGYQTYSTRVMWHSVLGCAFFGAFSAKMLLLRSERLPGWLLPLVGGLVFTALTLIWLTSALWFFRTVGVTT
;
A
#
# COMPACT_ATOMS: atom_id res chain seq x y z
N MET A 1 -54.80 -25.68 -42.19
CA MET A 1 -53.95 -24.73 -41.45
C MET A 1 -53.24 -25.51 -40.37
N THR A 2 -51.95 -25.80 -40.56
CA THR A 2 -51.11 -26.49 -39.58
C THR A 2 -50.65 -25.48 -38.54
N VAL A 3 -51.16 -25.59 -37.32
CA VAL A 3 -50.72 -24.77 -36.18
C VAL A 3 -49.30 -25.20 -35.84
N ASP A 4 -48.35 -24.26 -35.90
CA ASP A 4 -46.97 -24.50 -35.50
C ASP A 4 -46.92 -24.71 -33.97
N PRO A 5 -46.54 -25.91 -33.49
CA PRO A 5 -46.48 -26.21 -32.06
C PRO A 5 -45.43 -25.37 -31.31
N ASN A 6 -44.50 -24.72 -32.01
CA ASN A 6 -43.47 -23.87 -31.40
C ASN A 6 -43.87 -22.40 -31.22
N SER A 7 -45.03 -22.00 -31.73
CA SER A 7 -45.52 -20.62 -31.63
C SER A 7 -45.77 -20.16 -30.19
N ALA A 8 -46.14 -21.08 -29.29
CA ALA A 8 -46.40 -20.78 -27.88
C ALA A 8 -45.13 -20.52 -27.05
N THR A 9 -43.97 -21.06 -27.46
CA THR A 9 -42.72 -20.97 -26.70
C THR A 9 -41.89 -19.71 -26.98
N GLN A 10 -42.18 -18.96 -28.05
CA GLN A 10 -41.46 -17.72 -28.38
C GLN A 10 -41.97 -16.48 -27.63
N ALA A 11 -43.09 -16.58 -26.91
CA ALA A 11 -43.71 -15.46 -26.23
C ALA A 11 -43.13 -15.16 -24.83
N TYR A 12 -42.14 -15.94 -24.35
CA TYR A 12 -41.54 -15.66 -23.05
C TYR A 12 -40.42 -14.62 -23.20
N PRO A 13 -40.58 -13.39 -22.66
CA PRO A 13 -39.50 -12.42 -22.68
C PRO A 13 -38.26 -12.99 -21.99
N PRO A 14 -37.04 -12.76 -22.51
CA PRO A 14 -35.81 -13.24 -21.87
C PRO A 14 -35.81 -12.83 -20.40
N ARG A 15 -35.61 -13.80 -19.50
CA ARG A 15 -35.50 -13.53 -18.06
C ARG A 15 -34.39 -12.48 -17.90
N PRO A 16 -34.64 -11.33 -17.23
CA PRO A 16 -33.60 -10.33 -17.03
C PRO A 16 -32.37 -11.01 -16.42
N PRO A 17 -31.15 -10.69 -16.89
CA PRO A 17 -29.94 -11.27 -16.30
C PRO A 17 -30.00 -11.04 -14.80
N ALA A 18 -29.85 -12.12 -14.02
CA ALA A 18 -29.78 -12.03 -12.57
C ALA A 18 -28.70 -11.00 -12.22
N ARG A 19 -29.08 -9.90 -11.56
CA ARG A 19 -28.09 -8.92 -11.09
C ARG A 19 -27.11 -9.69 -10.21
N PRO A 20 -25.81 -9.75 -10.54
CA PRO A 20 -24.84 -10.37 -9.67
C PRO A 20 -24.96 -9.71 -8.30
N HIS A 21 -25.25 -10.50 -7.25
CA HIS A 21 -25.26 -9.99 -5.89
C HIS A 21 -23.86 -9.42 -5.58
N ASP A 22 -23.81 -8.20 -5.08
CA ASP A 22 -22.57 -7.63 -4.55
C ASP A 22 -22.11 -8.50 -3.38
N SER A 23 -21.16 -9.40 -3.64
CA SER A 23 -20.65 -10.30 -2.61
C SER A 23 -19.88 -9.50 -1.55
N PRO A 24 -20.24 -9.59 -0.25
CA PRO A 24 -19.53 -8.90 0.82
C PRO A 24 -18.06 -9.31 0.92
N ALA A 25 -17.70 -10.49 0.38
CA ALA A 25 -16.33 -10.97 0.28
C ALA A 25 -15.38 -9.97 -0.41
N ARG A 26 -15.90 -9.14 -1.33
CA ARG A 26 -15.13 -8.13 -2.07
C ARG A 26 -14.45 -7.08 -1.16
N TYR A 27 -15.03 -6.83 0.00
CA TYR A 27 -14.50 -5.89 1.00
C TYR A 27 -13.89 -6.61 2.19
N LEU A 28 -14.54 -7.70 2.61
CA LEU A 28 -14.11 -8.46 3.78
C LEU A 28 -12.74 -9.12 3.57
N VAL A 29 -12.47 -9.69 2.39
CA VAL A 29 -11.19 -10.35 2.12
C VAL A 29 -10.02 -9.35 2.16
N PRO A 30 -10.04 -8.20 1.46
CA PRO A 30 -9.00 -7.18 1.62
C PRO A 30 -8.79 -6.72 3.05
N ALA A 31 -9.87 -6.53 3.83
CA ALA A 31 -9.79 -6.10 5.22
C ALA A 31 -9.15 -7.15 6.12
N LEU A 32 -9.53 -8.43 5.97
CA LEU A 32 -8.94 -9.54 6.72
C LEU A 32 -7.47 -9.73 6.38
N VAL A 33 -7.10 -9.64 5.09
CA VAL A 33 -5.70 -9.73 4.67
C VAL A 33 -4.89 -8.56 5.23
N ALA A 34 -5.43 -7.34 5.22
CA ALA A 34 -4.77 -6.19 5.85
C ALA A 34 -4.52 -6.41 7.35
N ALA A 35 -5.53 -6.91 8.07
CA ALA A 35 -5.40 -7.21 9.49
C ALA A 35 -4.37 -8.32 9.74
N ALA A 36 -4.43 -9.41 8.97
CA ALA A 36 -3.49 -10.53 9.09
C ALA A 36 -2.05 -10.09 8.82
N VAL A 37 -1.80 -9.27 7.80
CA VAL A 37 -0.46 -8.74 7.50
C VAL A 37 0.02 -7.80 8.61
N ALA A 38 -0.82 -6.86 9.06
CA ALA A 38 -0.43 -5.91 10.10
C ALA A 38 -0.13 -6.63 11.44
N ILE A 39 -1.01 -7.55 11.85
CA ILE A 39 -0.83 -8.32 13.09
C ILE A 39 0.39 -9.26 12.95
N GLY A 40 0.52 -9.96 11.84
CA GLY A 40 1.64 -10.88 11.59
C GLY A 40 3.00 -10.18 11.67
N LEU A 41 3.14 -9.01 11.03
CA LEU A 41 4.35 -8.20 11.12
C LEU A 41 4.58 -7.67 12.54
N GLY A 42 3.54 -7.23 13.23
CA GLY A 42 3.63 -6.75 14.62
C GLY A 42 4.08 -7.85 15.58
N VAL A 43 3.47 -9.03 15.49
CA VAL A 43 3.84 -10.22 16.27
C VAL A 43 5.27 -10.62 15.95
N TYR A 44 5.61 -10.80 14.67
CA TYR A 44 6.98 -11.12 14.25
C TYR A 44 7.98 -10.13 14.82
N GLY A 45 7.76 -8.83 14.62
CA GLY A 45 8.67 -7.80 15.12
C GLY A 45 8.78 -7.79 16.64
N LYS A 46 7.74 -8.22 17.36
CA LYS A 46 7.74 -8.24 18.83
C LYS A 46 8.45 -9.45 19.42
N VAL A 47 8.38 -10.61 18.75
CA VAL A 47 8.97 -11.87 19.23
C VAL A 47 10.34 -12.16 18.63
N HIS A 48 10.70 -11.50 17.53
CA HIS A 48 12.01 -11.61 16.91
C HIS A 48 13.06 -10.82 17.69
N ASP A 49 14.18 -11.47 18.00
CA ASP A 49 15.35 -10.79 18.56
C ASP A 49 16.02 -9.91 17.50
N PRO A 50 16.12 -8.58 17.71
CA PRO A 50 16.67 -7.68 16.71
C PRO A 50 18.14 -7.99 16.39
N ALA A 51 18.45 -8.18 15.11
CA ALA A 51 19.80 -8.53 14.66
C ALA A 51 20.80 -7.35 14.74
N GLY A 52 20.34 -6.13 15.02
CA GLY A 52 21.17 -4.92 15.13
C GLY A 52 21.59 -4.33 13.78
N THR A 53 21.81 -5.15 12.75
CA THR A 53 22.03 -4.69 11.37
C THR A 53 21.37 -5.67 10.38
N ALA A 54 20.81 -5.12 9.29
CA ALA A 54 20.29 -5.95 8.18
C ALA A 54 21.32 -5.99 7.05
N PHE A 55 21.69 -4.83 6.51
CA PHE A 55 22.81 -4.69 5.58
C PHE A 55 23.37 -3.27 5.60
N ASN A 56 24.61 -3.11 5.14
CA ASN A 56 25.24 -1.81 4.87
C ASN A 56 25.62 -1.73 3.40
N LEU A 57 25.57 -0.53 2.84
CA LEU A 57 26.02 -0.25 1.47
C LEU A 57 27.34 0.51 1.54
N ALA A 58 28.30 0.12 0.71
CA ALA A 58 29.55 0.86 0.56
C ALA A 58 29.24 2.32 0.17
N GLY A 59 29.87 3.27 0.85
CA GLY A 59 29.62 4.71 0.66
C GLY A 59 28.55 5.32 1.57
N PHE A 60 27.94 4.56 2.49
CA PHE A 60 27.07 5.10 3.53
C PHE A 60 27.71 5.01 4.92
N SER A 61 27.50 6.04 5.74
CA SER A 61 28.08 6.15 7.09
C SER A 61 27.46 5.22 8.14
N SER A 62 26.27 4.66 7.88
CA SER A 62 25.63 3.68 8.78
C SER A 62 24.44 2.96 8.13
N THR A 63 24.00 1.87 8.77
CA THR A 63 22.74 1.17 8.47
C THR A 63 21.55 2.14 8.56
N GLY A 64 21.58 3.05 9.52
CA GLY A 64 20.56 4.10 9.69
C GLY A 64 20.53 5.09 8.53
N ALA A 65 21.69 5.44 7.98
CA ALA A 65 21.79 6.32 6.82
C ALA A 65 21.21 5.67 5.56
N VAL A 66 21.56 4.40 5.28
CA VAL A 66 20.99 3.62 4.17
C VAL A 66 19.47 3.57 4.28
N LYS A 67 18.95 3.16 5.44
CA LYS A 67 17.51 3.11 5.72
C LYS A 67 16.83 4.47 5.47
N SER A 68 17.43 5.56 5.94
CA SER A 68 16.84 6.91 5.86
C SER A 68 16.80 7.44 4.42
N TRP A 69 17.81 7.16 3.62
CA TRP A 69 17.83 7.53 2.20
C TRP A 69 16.87 6.69 1.35
N LEU A 70 16.80 5.37 1.59
CA LEU A 70 15.81 4.51 0.94
C LEU A 70 14.38 4.93 1.30
N ALA A 71 14.11 5.23 2.58
CA ALA A 71 12.81 5.72 3.02
C ALA A 71 12.44 7.06 2.36
N THR A 72 13.40 7.97 2.21
CA THR A 72 13.20 9.25 1.50
C THR A 72 12.91 9.03 0.02
N THR A 73 13.60 8.09 -0.61
CA THR A 73 13.35 7.71 -2.01
C THR A 73 11.93 7.15 -2.17
N ALA A 74 11.50 6.25 -1.27
CA ALA A 74 10.13 5.73 -1.28
C ALA A 74 9.09 6.85 -1.07
N PHE A 75 9.35 7.79 -0.16
CA PHE A 75 8.47 8.93 0.08
C PHE A 75 8.38 9.87 -1.14
N PHE A 76 9.50 10.13 -1.81
CA PHE A 76 9.52 10.90 -3.07
C PHE A 76 8.62 10.25 -4.13
N PHE A 77 8.75 8.94 -4.38
CA PHE A 77 7.86 8.25 -5.32
C PHE A 77 6.40 8.22 -4.84
N ALA A 78 6.15 8.28 -3.53
CA ALA A 78 4.80 8.42 -3.00
C ALA A 78 4.17 9.79 -3.31
N LEU A 79 4.96 10.87 -3.33
CA LEU A 79 4.51 12.17 -3.82
C LEU A 79 4.19 12.12 -5.32
N VAL A 80 5.05 11.50 -6.12
CA VAL A 80 4.78 11.24 -7.55
C VAL A 80 3.49 10.44 -7.73
N GLN A 81 3.23 9.46 -6.86
CA GLN A 81 2.00 8.67 -6.87
C GLN A 81 0.75 9.51 -6.61
N VAL A 82 0.78 10.45 -5.66
CA VAL A 82 -0.33 11.34 -5.37
C VAL A 82 -0.59 12.28 -6.54
N VAL A 83 0.44 12.94 -7.06
CA VAL A 83 0.31 13.87 -8.19
C VAL A 83 -0.21 13.14 -9.44
N SER A 84 0.37 11.99 -9.78
CA SER A 84 -0.09 11.19 -10.91
C SER A 84 -1.50 10.63 -10.71
N ALA A 85 -1.93 10.34 -9.48
CA ALA A 85 -3.31 9.98 -9.19
C ALA A 85 -4.26 11.14 -9.52
N PHE A 86 -3.96 12.36 -9.07
CA PHE A 86 -4.79 13.53 -9.42
C PHE A 86 -4.89 13.72 -10.94
N MET A 87 -3.82 13.47 -11.70
CA MET A 87 -3.86 13.48 -13.17
C MET A 87 -4.78 12.38 -13.74
N VAL A 88 -4.64 11.14 -13.25
CA VAL A 88 -5.45 9.99 -13.70
C VAL A 88 -6.94 10.20 -13.40
N TYR A 89 -7.27 10.82 -12.27
CA TYR A 89 -8.65 11.15 -11.88
C TYR A 89 -9.16 12.48 -12.49
N GLY A 90 -8.42 13.10 -13.42
CA GLY A 90 -8.84 14.30 -14.14
C GLY A 90 -8.92 15.57 -13.28
N ARG A 91 -8.24 15.58 -12.12
CA ARG A 91 -8.20 16.73 -11.20
C ARG A 91 -7.04 17.67 -11.48
N LEU A 92 -6.03 17.21 -12.22
CA LEU A 92 -4.91 18.00 -12.71
C LEU A 92 -4.69 17.69 -14.20
N PRO A 93 -4.21 18.65 -15.00
CA PRO A 93 -3.70 18.33 -16.34
C PRO A 93 -2.51 17.38 -16.21
N GLY A 94 -2.41 16.42 -17.12
CA GLY A 94 -1.34 15.44 -17.13
C GLY A 94 -1.12 14.85 -18.52
N PRO A 95 0.07 14.30 -18.76
CA PRO A 95 0.38 13.67 -20.04
C PRO A 95 -0.44 12.40 -20.25
N SER A 96 -0.56 11.95 -21.50
CA SER A 96 -1.26 10.71 -21.87
C SER A 96 -0.68 9.46 -21.17
N TRP A 97 0.59 9.52 -20.74
CA TRP A 97 1.27 8.45 -20.01
C TRP A 97 1.14 8.56 -18.48
N ALA A 98 0.34 9.46 -17.92
CA ALA A 98 0.09 9.56 -16.48
C ALA A 98 -0.34 8.23 -15.81
N PRO A 99 -1.18 7.38 -16.43
CA PRO A 99 -1.46 6.05 -15.88
C PRO A 99 -0.22 5.15 -15.79
N ALA A 100 0.70 5.24 -16.76
CA ALA A 100 1.94 4.48 -16.74
C ALA A 100 2.89 5.01 -15.65
N LEU A 101 3.01 6.33 -15.51
CA LEU A 101 3.74 6.97 -14.41
C LEU A 101 3.24 6.46 -13.06
N HIS A 102 1.92 6.48 -12.85
CA HIS A 102 1.30 6.01 -11.61
C HIS A 102 1.64 4.52 -11.33
N ARG A 103 1.55 3.66 -12.34
CA ARG A 103 1.86 2.23 -12.13
C ARG A 103 3.33 2.00 -11.81
N TRP A 104 4.26 2.62 -12.56
CA TRP A 104 5.69 2.37 -12.40
C TRP A 104 6.26 3.03 -11.15
N SER A 105 5.90 4.29 -10.87
CA SER A 105 6.32 4.95 -9.63
C SER A 105 5.82 4.20 -8.39
N GLY A 106 4.58 3.69 -8.40
CA GLY A 106 4.06 2.86 -7.33
C GLY A 106 4.83 1.55 -7.12
N ARG A 107 5.24 0.87 -8.20
CA ARG A 107 6.08 -0.33 -8.14
C ARG A 107 7.45 -0.03 -7.56
N ILE A 108 8.10 1.03 -8.03
CA ILE A 108 9.42 1.45 -7.53
C ILE A 108 9.31 1.84 -6.05
N ALA A 109 8.31 2.63 -5.66
CA ALA A 109 8.07 3.01 -4.27
C ALA A 109 7.97 1.77 -3.36
N PHE A 110 7.20 0.76 -3.78
CA PHE A 110 7.05 -0.47 -3.02
C PHE A 110 8.34 -1.28 -2.95
N LEU A 111 9.03 -1.47 -4.08
CA LEU A 111 10.30 -2.20 -4.14
C LEU A 111 11.38 -1.55 -3.27
N VAL A 112 11.40 -0.22 -3.18
CA VAL A 112 12.30 0.53 -2.29
C VAL A 112 11.84 0.47 -0.83
N ALA A 113 10.53 0.41 -0.57
CA ALA A 113 9.99 0.29 0.79
C ALA A 113 10.26 -1.09 1.42
N VAL A 114 10.35 -2.16 0.63
CA VAL A 114 10.66 -3.52 1.13
C VAL A 114 11.99 -3.58 1.90
N PRO A 115 13.15 -3.18 1.35
CA PRO A 115 14.41 -3.18 2.10
C PRO A 115 14.41 -2.21 3.29
N VAL A 116 13.64 -1.11 3.23
CA VAL A 116 13.41 -0.24 4.40
C VAL A 116 12.70 -1.00 5.51
N ALA A 117 11.66 -1.76 5.16
CA ALA A 117 10.91 -2.57 6.12
C ALA A 117 11.74 -3.71 6.71
N VAL A 118 12.59 -4.36 5.90
CA VAL A 118 13.56 -5.34 6.40
C VAL A 118 14.46 -4.69 7.45
N HIS A 119 14.99 -3.50 7.19
CA HIS A 119 15.74 -2.76 8.20
C HIS A 119 14.91 -2.44 9.45
N CYS A 120 13.68 -1.94 9.30
CA CYS A 120 12.83 -1.61 10.45
C CYS A 120 12.49 -2.83 11.30
N LEU A 121 12.19 -3.97 10.66
CA LEU A 121 11.60 -5.13 11.31
C LEU A 121 12.66 -6.14 11.77
N TYR A 122 13.65 -6.44 10.92
CA TYR A 122 14.70 -7.40 11.23
C TYR A 122 15.82 -6.79 12.08
N ALA A 123 16.29 -5.59 11.72
CA ALA A 123 17.41 -4.98 12.46
C ALA A 123 16.97 -4.40 13.82
N PHE A 124 15.75 -3.87 13.93
CA PHE A 124 15.28 -3.18 15.14
C PHE A 124 14.09 -3.84 15.85
N GLY A 125 13.24 -4.60 15.13
CA GLY A 125 12.03 -5.18 15.68
C GLY A 125 10.91 -4.16 15.97
N TYR A 126 9.83 -4.65 16.58
CA TYR A 126 8.73 -3.85 17.08
C TYR A 126 9.07 -3.35 18.49
N GLN A 127 9.18 -2.03 18.65
CA GLN A 127 9.70 -1.42 19.88
C GLN A 127 8.76 -0.34 20.42
N THR A 128 8.76 -0.17 21.74
CA THR A 128 7.85 0.77 22.45
C THR A 128 8.55 1.66 23.47
N TYR A 129 9.88 1.70 23.49
CA TYR A 129 10.65 2.46 24.47
C TYR A 129 10.55 4.00 24.33
N SER A 130 9.96 4.49 23.24
CA SER A 130 9.59 5.90 23.10
C SER A 130 8.34 6.04 22.23
N THR A 131 7.59 7.13 22.41
CA THR A 131 6.37 7.41 21.66
C THR A 131 6.60 7.44 20.14
N ARG A 132 7.71 8.05 19.69
CA ARG A 132 8.11 8.08 18.27
C ARG A 132 8.28 6.67 17.70
N VAL A 133 9.00 5.81 18.44
CA VAL A 133 9.34 4.46 17.98
C VAL A 133 8.12 3.54 18.05
N MET A 134 7.28 3.69 19.07
CA MET A 134 5.98 3.02 19.15
C MET A 134 5.13 3.36 17.92
N TRP A 135 4.96 4.64 17.61
CA TRP A 135 4.21 5.07 16.43
C TRP A 135 4.82 4.56 15.12
N HIS A 136 6.14 4.63 14.97
CA HIS A 136 6.82 4.08 13.80
C HIS A 136 6.53 2.58 13.61
N SER A 137 6.57 1.81 14.70
CA SER A 137 6.33 0.36 14.68
C SER A 137 4.88 0.02 14.30
N VAL A 138 3.91 0.69 14.94
CA VAL A 138 2.47 0.53 14.64
C VAL A 138 2.16 0.93 13.20
N LEU A 139 2.64 2.10 12.78
CA LEU A 139 2.37 2.63 11.45
C LEU A 139 3.02 1.78 10.36
N GLY A 140 4.23 1.26 10.60
CA GLY A 140 4.90 0.32 9.69
C GLY A 140 4.05 -0.92 9.42
N CYS A 141 3.51 -1.54 10.47
CA CYS A 141 2.62 -2.69 10.35
C CYS A 141 1.32 -2.32 9.61
N ALA A 142 0.70 -1.21 9.98
CA ALA A 142 -0.52 -0.72 9.34
C ALA A 142 -0.33 -0.38 7.86
N PHE A 143 0.82 0.19 7.47
CA PHE A 143 1.15 0.52 6.08
C PHE A 143 1.15 -0.73 5.20
N PHE A 144 1.84 -1.81 5.60
CA PHE A 144 1.86 -3.05 4.82
C PHE A 144 0.51 -3.74 4.78
N GLY A 145 -0.27 -3.69 5.87
CA GLY A 145 -1.66 -4.15 5.86
C GLY A 145 -2.52 -3.39 4.86
N ALA A 146 -2.53 -2.06 4.95
CA ALA A 146 -3.29 -1.19 4.05
C ALA A 146 -2.85 -1.32 2.58
N PHE A 147 -1.54 -1.43 2.33
CA PHE A 147 -1.02 -1.67 0.99
C PHE A 147 -1.49 -3.00 0.43
N SER A 148 -1.52 -4.06 1.25
CA SER A 148 -2.04 -5.38 0.85
C SER A 148 -3.52 -5.32 0.49
N ALA A 149 -4.35 -4.64 1.30
CA ALA A 149 -5.75 -4.37 0.96
C ALA A 149 -5.87 -3.62 -0.37
N LYS A 150 -5.07 -2.56 -0.59
CA LYS A 150 -5.06 -1.81 -1.85
C LYS A 150 -4.80 -2.73 -3.04
N MET A 151 -3.81 -3.62 -2.94
CA MET A 151 -3.46 -4.52 -4.04
C MET A 151 -4.58 -5.51 -4.38
N LEU A 152 -5.34 -5.96 -3.37
CA LEU A 152 -6.50 -6.82 -3.59
C LEU A 152 -7.69 -6.04 -4.16
N LEU A 153 -7.96 -4.84 -3.65
CA LEU A 153 -9.02 -3.96 -4.16
C LEU A 153 -8.79 -3.58 -5.63
N LEU A 154 -7.54 -3.37 -6.06
CA LEU A 154 -7.22 -3.10 -7.47
C LEU A 154 -7.57 -4.26 -8.42
N ARG A 155 -7.77 -5.48 -7.90
CA ARG A 155 -8.21 -6.65 -8.69
C ARG A 155 -9.73 -6.85 -8.66
N SER A 156 -10.46 -6.08 -7.84
CA SER A 156 -11.91 -6.19 -7.76
C SER A 156 -12.57 -5.34 -8.84
N GLU A 157 -13.54 -5.93 -9.52
CA GLU A 157 -14.44 -5.19 -10.40
C GLU A 157 -15.50 -4.43 -9.57
N ARG A 158 -16.08 -3.37 -10.16
CA ARG A 158 -17.27 -2.65 -9.63
C ARG A 158 -17.09 -2.00 -8.25
N LEU A 159 -15.87 -1.60 -7.89
CA LEU A 159 -15.65 -0.82 -6.67
C LEU A 159 -16.21 0.61 -6.81
N PRO A 160 -16.72 1.20 -5.71
CA PRO A 160 -17.10 2.60 -5.73
C PRO A 160 -15.87 3.46 -6.01
N GLY A 161 -16.01 4.48 -6.87
CA GLY A 161 -14.89 5.28 -7.37
C GLY A 161 -14.09 6.04 -6.29
N TRP A 162 -14.65 6.21 -5.08
CA TRP A 162 -13.97 6.89 -3.96
C TRP A 162 -13.08 5.95 -3.12
N LEU A 163 -13.29 4.63 -3.17
CA LEU A 163 -12.62 3.70 -2.26
C LEU A 163 -11.12 3.56 -2.55
N LEU A 164 -10.75 3.43 -3.82
CA LEU A 164 -9.33 3.34 -4.21
C LEU A 164 -8.55 4.62 -3.84
N PRO A 165 -9.08 5.84 -4.08
CA PRO A 165 -8.49 7.07 -3.55
C PRO A 165 -8.36 7.07 -2.03
N LEU A 166 -9.38 6.65 -1.28
CA LEU A 166 -9.34 6.65 0.19
C LEU A 166 -8.25 5.71 0.72
N VAL A 167 -8.21 4.46 0.25
CA VAL A 167 -7.20 3.48 0.66
C VAL A 167 -5.81 3.93 0.19
N GLY A 168 -5.69 4.49 -1.01
CA GLY A 168 -4.46 5.09 -1.51
C GLY A 168 -3.96 6.25 -0.63
N GLY A 169 -4.87 7.11 -0.17
CA GLY A 169 -4.60 8.19 0.77
C GLY A 169 -4.14 7.67 2.13
N LEU A 170 -4.78 6.63 2.66
CA LEU A 170 -4.36 6.01 3.93
C LEU A 170 -2.94 5.43 3.84
N VAL A 171 -2.61 4.75 2.73
CA VAL A 171 -1.24 4.24 2.47
C VAL A 171 -0.24 5.40 2.41
N PHE A 172 -0.57 6.48 1.70
CA PHE A 172 0.30 7.66 1.61
C PHE A 172 0.50 8.34 2.98
N THR A 173 -0.57 8.53 3.75
CA THR A 173 -0.51 9.13 5.09
C THR A 173 0.32 8.28 6.03
N ALA A 174 0.13 6.95 6.05
CA ALA A 174 0.93 6.05 6.87
C ALA A 174 2.42 6.15 6.51
N LEU A 175 2.76 6.11 5.21
CA LEU A 175 4.15 6.25 4.75
C LEU A 175 4.76 7.61 5.14
N THR A 176 3.98 8.68 5.04
CA THR A 176 4.40 10.02 5.44
C THR A 176 4.76 10.05 6.92
N LEU A 177 3.88 9.53 7.79
CA LEU A 177 4.14 9.49 9.24
C LEU A 177 5.32 8.57 9.59
N ILE A 178 5.48 7.44 8.90
CA ILE A 178 6.65 6.55 9.03
C ILE A 178 7.94 7.32 8.68
N TRP A 179 7.93 8.07 7.57
CA TRP A 179 9.08 8.86 7.14
C TRP A 179 9.41 9.97 8.14
N LEU A 180 8.40 10.69 8.64
CA LEU A 180 8.55 11.75 9.65
C LEU A 180 9.14 11.23 10.97
N THR A 181 8.68 10.07 11.43
CA THR A 181 9.12 9.43 12.68
C THR A 181 10.46 8.70 12.57
N SER A 182 10.97 8.50 11.35
CA SER A 182 12.24 7.80 11.09
C SER A 182 13.23 8.65 10.33
N ALA A 183 13.13 8.72 9.00
CA ALA A 183 14.17 9.33 8.16
C ALA A 183 14.36 10.82 8.46
N LEU A 184 13.26 11.59 8.54
CA LEU A 184 13.36 13.01 8.86
C LEU A 184 13.92 13.24 10.27
N TRP A 185 13.53 12.39 11.23
CA TRP A 185 14.10 12.45 12.57
C TRP A 185 15.61 12.17 12.53
N PHE A 186 16.03 11.09 11.85
CA PHE A 186 17.43 10.69 11.70
C PHE A 186 18.27 11.82 11.11
N PHE A 187 17.83 12.43 10.01
CA PHE A 187 18.56 13.55 9.41
C PHE A 187 18.68 14.77 10.32
N ARG A 188 17.68 15.03 11.18
CA ARG A 188 17.69 16.18 12.09
C ARG A 188 18.50 15.97 13.36
N THR A 189 18.60 14.73 13.86
CA THR A 189 19.19 14.48 15.19
C THR A 189 20.44 13.64 15.19
N VAL A 190 20.61 12.77 14.19
CA VAL A 190 21.81 11.94 14.03
C VAL A 190 22.71 12.54 12.94
N GLY A 191 22.11 12.96 11.83
CA GLY A 191 22.81 13.52 10.68
C GLY A 191 23.41 12.45 9.78
N VAL A 192 24.00 12.90 8.68
CA VAL A 192 24.82 12.08 7.78
C VAL A 192 26.21 12.68 7.75
N THR A 193 27.23 11.91 8.13
CA THR A 193 28.61 12.22 7.77
C THR A 193 28.87 11.62 6.39
N THR A 194 29.43 12.42 5.50
CA THR A 194 30.01 11.97 4.22
C THR A 194 31.37 11.37 4.46
#